data_AF-A0A9Q4DUD1-F1
#
_entry.id   AF-A0A9Q4DUD1-F1
#
_cell.length_a   1.000
_cell.length_b   1.000
_cell.length_c   1.000
_cell.angle_alpha   90.00
_cell.angle_beta   90.00
_cell.angle_gamma   90.00
#
_symmetry.space_group_name_H-M   'P 1'
#
loop_
_entity.id
_entity.type
_entity.pdbx_description
1 polymer ?
#
loop_
_entity_poly.entity_id
_entity_poly.type
_entity_poly.pdbx_seq_one_letter_code
_entity_poly.pdbx_strand_id
1 'polypeptide(L)'
;MNLQNNKGKFNKEQFCQLEDEQVIEKVHVGDSDALDYLITKYRNFVRAKARSYFLIGADREDIVQEGMIGLYKSIRDFKEDKLTSFKAFAELCITRQIITAIKTATRQKHIPLNSYVSLDKPIFDEESDRTLLDVISGAKTLNPEEMIINQEEFDDIEMKMGELLSDLERKVLVLYLDGRSYQEISDELNRHVKSIDNALQRVKRKLEKYLEIREISL
;
A
#
# COMPACT_ATOMS: atom_id res chain seq x y z
N MET A 1 -40.79 -33.59 -31.84
CA MET A 1 -39.44 -33.39 -31.25
C MET A 1 -39.47 -32.06 -30.51
N ASN A 2 -40.06 -31.93 -29.32
CA ASN A 2 -39.68 -32.42 -27.99
C ASN A 2 -38.37 -31.86 -27.41
N LEU A 3 -38.56 -31.06 -26.35
CA LEU A 3 -37.85 -31.09 -25.06
C LEU A 3 -36.50 -30.36 -24.92
N GLN A 4 -36.45 -29.02 -24.96
CA GLN A 4 -35.36 -28.27 -24.27
C GLN A 4 -35.76 -27.00 -23.50
N ASN A 5 -36.94 -26.41 -23.68
CA ASN A 5 -37.26 -25.11 -23.02
C ASN A 5 -38.06 -25.19 -21.70
N ASN A 6 -38.16 -26.36 -21.06
CA ASN A 6 -39.05 -26.54 -19.90
C ASN A 6 -38.38 -26.96 -18.58
N LYS A 7 -37.04 -27.02 -18.48
CA LYS A 7 -36.38 -27.45 -17.23
C LYS A 7 -36.21 -26.32 -16.19
N GLY A 8 -35.96 -25.08 -16.62
CA GLY A 8 -35.66 -23.96 -15.70
C GLY A 8 -36.85 -23.36 -14.94
N LYS A 9 -38.10 -23.67 -15.33
CA LYS A 9 -39.31 -23.18 -14.64
C LYS A 9 -39.84 -24.12 -13.55
N PHE A 10 -39.56 -25.42 -13.65
CA PHE A 10 -40.17 -26.43 -12.77
C PHE A 10 -39.52 -26.57 -11.38
N ASN A 11 -38.28 -26.11 -11.17
CA ASN A 11 -37.58 -26.30 -9.88
C ASN A 11 -37.56 -25.06 -8.95
N LYS A 12 -37.94 -23.87 -9.43
CA LYS A 12 -37.95 -22.63 -8.61
C LYS A 12 -38.97 -22.68 -7.46
N GLU A 13 -40.11 -23.29 -7.69
CA GLU A 13 -41.18 -23.44 -6.69
C GLU A 13 -40.80 -24.42 -5.57
N GLN A 14 -39.91 -25.37 -5.85
CA GLN A 14 -39.44 -26.32 -4.84
C GLN A 14 -38.46 -25.68 -3.85
N PHE A 15 -37.59 -24.78 -4.32
CA PHE A 15 -36.60 -24.12 -3.47
C PHE A 15 -37.15 -22.89 -2.74
N CYS A 16 -38.30 -22.32 -3.16
CA CYS A 16 -38.87 -21.14 -2.51
C CYS A 16 -39.47 -21.41 -1.13
N GLN A 17 -39.76 -22.67 -0.82
CA GLN A 17 -40.30 -23.10 0.48
C GLN A 17 -39.20 -23.56 1.45
N LEU A 18 -37.95 -23.64 1.00
CA LEU A 18 -36.80 -24.06 1.81
C LEU A 18 -36.06 -22.85 2.36
N GLU A 19 -35.48 -23.01 3.55
CA GLU A 19 -34.52 -22.06 4.09
C GLU A 19 -33.22 -22.05 3.26
N ASP A 20 -32.49 -20.94 3.26
CA ASP A 20 -31.29 -20.79 2.43
C ASP A 20 -30.24 -21.86 2.75
N GLU A 21 -30.08 -22.17 4.03
CA GLU A 21 -29.17 -23.19 4.56
C GLU A 21 -29.47 -24.58 3.95
N GLN A 22 -30.76 -24.97 3.86
CA GLN A 22 -31.18 -26.24 3.27
C GLN A 22 -30.93 -26.30 1.76
N VAL A 23 -31.06 -25.18 1.06
CA VAL A 23 -30.74 -25.11 -0.38
C VAL A 23 -29.22 -25.21 -0.59
N ILE A 24 -28.41 -24.64 0.31
CA ILE A 24 -26.95 -24.73 0.26
C ILE A 24 -26.47 -26.17 0.44
N GLU A 25 -27.07 -26.95 1.34
CA GLU A 25 -26.73 -28.38 1.48
C GLU A 25 -26.89 -29.13 0.15
N LYS A 26 -27.95 -28.83 -0.61
CA LYS A 26 -28.14 -29.42 -1.94
C LYS A 26 -27.05 -29.01 -2.92
N VAL A 27 -26.58 -27.76 -2.86
CA VAL A 27 -25.43 -27.30 -3.66
C VAL A 27 -24.17 -28.09 -3.32
N HIS A 28 -23.94 -28.41 -2.04
CA HIS A 28 -22.78 -29.21 -1.61
C HIS A 28 -22.84 -30.66 -2.10
N VAL A 29 -24.04 -31.21 -2.33
CA VAL A 29 -24.23 -32.53 -2.96
C VAL A 29 -24.13 -32.46 -4.51
N GLY A 30 -23.97 -31.26 -5.07
CA GLY A 30 -23.74 -31.03 -6.50
C GLY A 30 -24.97 -30.63 -7.30
N ASP A 31 -26.06 -30.19 -6.65
CA ASP A 31 -27.25 -29.69 -7.33
C ASP A 31 -27.00 -28.30 -7.94
N SER A 32 -26.84 -28.24 -9.27
CA SER A 32 -26.63 -26.99 -10.01
C SER A 32 -27.88 -26.09 -10.03
N ASP A 33 -29.08 -26.67 -9.98
CA ASP A 33 -30.31 -25.88 -10.01
C ASP A 33 -30.51 -25.13 -8.69
N ALA A 34 -30.11 -25.75 -7.57
CA ALA A 34 -30.06 -25.10 -6.26
C ALA A 34 -29.09 -23.90 -6.23
N LEU A 35 -27.93 -24.03 -6.88
CA LEU A 35 -26.95 -22.96 -7.01
C LEU A 35 -27.50 -21.79 -7.83
N ASP A 36 -28.07 -22.08 -9.00
CA ASP A 36 -28.67 -21.07 -9.88
C ASP A 36 -29.83 -20.34 -9.20
N TYR A 37 -30.62 -21.06 -8.39
CA TYR A 37 -31.67 -20.48 -7.57
C TYR A 37 -31.11 -19.46 -6.56
N LEU A 38 -30.10 -19.83 -5.77
CA LEU A 38 -29.49 -18.94 -4.77
C LEU A 38 -28.81 -17.72 -5.42
N ILE A 39 -28.08 -17.93 -6.52
CA ILE A 39 -27.48 -16.85 -7.31
C ILE A 39 -28.57 -15.87 -7.78
N THR A 40 -29.69 -16.38 -8.28
CA THR A 40 -30.80 -15.54 -8.73
C THR A 40 -31.47 -14.80 -7.57
N LYS A 41 -31.73 -15.49 -6.45
CA LYS A 41 -32.36 -14.94 -5.24
C LYS A 41 -31.55 -13.76 -4.68
N TYR A 42 -30.22 -13.90 -4.63
CA TYR A 42 -29.33 -12.90 -4.04
C TYR A 42 -28.78 -11.87 -5.03
N ARG A 43 -29.11 -11.95 -6.32
CA ARG A 43 -28.61 -11.01 -7.35
C ARG A 43 -28.87 -9.53 -7.02
N ASN A 44 -30.09 -9.21 -6.57
CA ASN A 44 -30.44 -7.84 -6.22
C ASN A 44 -29.76 -7.38 -4.92
N PHE A 45 -29.49 -8.31 -4.01
CA PHE A 45 -28.73 -8.05 -2.79
C PHE A 45 -27.28 -7.68 -3.12
N VAL A 46 -26.62 -8.44 -4.02
CA VAL A 46 -25.28 -8.12 -4.52
C VAL A 46 -25.26 -6.74 -5.17
N ARG A 47 -26.20 -6.45 -6.08
CA ARG A 47 -26.33 -5.13 -6.71
C ARG A 47 -26.48 -4.03 -5.67
N ALA A 48 -27.30 -4.24 -4.64
CA ALA A 48 -27.51 -3.26 -3.59
C ALA A 48 -26.21 -2.94 -2.83
N LYS A 49 -25.38 -3.94 -2.54
CA LYS A 49 -24.08 -3.78 -1.88
C LYS A 49 -23.03 -3.17 -2.80
N ALA A 50 -23.01 -3.55 -4.07
CA ALA A 50 -22.08 -3.01 -5.07
C ALA A 50 -22.27 -1.49 -5.31
N ARG A 51 -23.50 -0.97 -5.14
CA ARG A 51 -23.82 0.46 -5.40
C ARG A 51 -22.98 1.46 -4.60
N SER A 52 -22.47 1.11 -3.43
CA SER A 52 -21.63 2.00 -2.61
C SER A 52 -20.16 2.02 -3.03
N TYR A 53 -19.76 1.21 -4.02
CA TYR A 53 -18.40 1.08 -4.48
C TYR A 53 -18.25 1.60 -5.91
N PHE A 54 -17.07 2.15 -6.20
CA PHE A 54 -16.74 2.71 -7.51
C PHE A 54 -15.26 2.46 -7.80
N LEU A 55 -14.93 2.17 -9.05
CA LEU A 55 -13.57 2.00 -9.56
C LEU A 55 -13.42 2.86 -10.80
N ILE A 56 -12.44 3.76 -10.78
CA ILE A 56 -12.16 4.67 -11.90
C ILE A 56 -11.74 3.83 -13.11
N GLY A 57 -12.39 4.04 -14.26
CA GLY A 57 -12.11 3.32 -15.50
C GLY A 57 -12.75 1.94 -15.62
N ALA A 58 -13.63 1.55 -14.68
CA ALA A 58 -14.42 0.32 -14.76
C ALA A 58 -15.92 0.64 -14.73
N ASP A 59 -16.71 -0.25 -15.33
CA ASP A 59 -18.16 -0.13 -15.35
C ASP A 59 -18.76 -0.58 -14.01
N ARG A 60 -19.96 -0.08 -13.70
CA ARG A 60 -20.70 -0.54 -12.50
C ARG A 60 -20.99 -2.03 -12.54
N GLU A 61 -21.18 -2.60 -13.73
CA GLU A 61 -21.38 -4.03 -13.88
C GLU A 61 -20.13 -4.83 -13.50
N ASP A 62 -18.92 -4.30 -13.66
CA ASP A 62 -17.68 -4.99 -13.23
C ASP A 62 -17.65 -5.17 -11.71
N ILE A 63 -18.06 -4.13 -10.98
CA ILE A 63 -18.18 -4.19 -9.51
C ILE A 63 -19.26 -5.18 -9.08
N VAL A 64 -20.38 -5.23 -9.81
CA VAL A 64 -21.44 -6.22 -9.55
C VAL A 64 -20.91 -7.62 -9.80
N GLN A 65 -20.13 -7.86 -10.86
CA GLN A 65 -19.55 -9.18 -11.15
C GLN A 65 -18.59 -9.63 -10.06
N GLU A 66 -17.72 -8.75 -9.56
CA GLU A 66 -16.88 -9.06 -8.39
C GLU A 66 -17.72 -9.41 -7.16
N GLY A 67 -18.83 -8.69 -6.95
CA GLY A 67 -19.80 -9.04 -5.92
C GLY A 67 -20.43 -10.43 -6.12
N MET A 68 -20.77 -10.79 -7.36
CA MET A 68 -21.33 -12.10 -7.71
C MET A 68 -20.32 -13.24 -7.48
N ILE A 69 -19.04 -13.01 -7.76
CA ILE A 69 -17.96 -13.94 -7.42
C ILE A 69 -17.88 -14.14 -5.89
N GLY A 70 -18.03 -13.06 -5.12
CA GLY A 70 -18.08 -13.12 -3.66
C GLY A 70 -19.27 -13.94 -3.14
N LEU A 71 -20.45 -13.76 -3.74
CA LEU A 71 -21.64 -14.56 -3.44
C LEU A 71 -21.42 -16.05 -3.76
N TYR A 72 -20.89 -16.37 -4.94
CA TYR A 72 -20.61 -17.74 -5.34
C TYR A 72 -19.67 -18.44 -4.35
N LYS A 73 -18.58 -17.77 -3.95
CA LYS A 73 -17.66 -18.28 -2.92
C LYS A 73 -18.37 -18.49 -1.59
N SER A 74 -19.26 -17.57 -1.19
CA SER A 74 -20.01 -17.74 0.06
C SER A 74 -20.96 -18.94 0.05
N ILE A 75 -21.66 -19.20 -1.06
CA ILE A 75 -22.53 -20.39 -1.19
C ILE A 75 -21.71 -21.68 -1.06
N ARG A 76 -20.55 -21.73 -1.75
CA ARG A 76 -19.66 -22.88 -1.73
C ARG A 76 -19.03 -23.12 -0.34
N ASP A 77 -18.62 -22.05 0.34
CA ASP A 77 -17.79 -22.14 1.56
C ASP A 77 -18.60 -22.00 2.87
N PHE A 78 -19.91 -21.73 2.78
CA PHE A 78 -20.78 -21.64 3.97
C PHE A 78 -20.88 -22.99 4.67
N LYS A 79 -20.90 -22.95 6.01
CA LYS A 79 -21.10 -24.11 6.88
C LYS A 79 -22.07 -23.70 7.98
N GLU A 80 -23.11 -24.50 8.19
CA GLU A 80 -24.20 -24.23 9.14
C GLU A 80 -23.75 -24.35 10.60
N ASP A 81 -22.58 -24.94 10.86
CA ASP A 81 -21.96 -25.02 12.19
C ASP A 81 -21.57 -23.66 12.80
N LYS A 82 -21.64 -22.57 12.02
CA LYS A 82 -21.33 -21.21 12.46
C LYS A 82 -22.62 -20.51 12.91
N LEU A 83 -22.56 -19.84 14.07
CA LEU A 83 -23.64 -19.07 14.71
C LEU A 83 -24.16 -17.84 13.91
N THR A 84 -24.00 -17.80 12.59
CA THR A 84 -24.35 -16.68 11.73
C THR A 84 -25.20 -17.15 10.56
N SER A 85 -26.24 -16.40 10.23
CA SER A 85 -27.10 -16.71 9.09
C SER A 85 -26.32 -16.62 7.78
N PHE A 86 -26.72 -17.41 6.78
CA PHE A 86 -26.09 -17.38 5.46
C PHE A 86 -26.04 -15.95 4.89
N LYS A 87 -27.14 -15.19 5.03
CA LYS A 87 -27.22 -13.81 4.53
C LYS A 87 -26.13 -12.90 5.10
N ALA A 88 -25.83 -12.99 6.40
CA ALA A 88 -24.79 -12.20 7.04
C ALA A 88 -23.39 -12.61 6.58
N PHE A 89 -23.16 -13.92 6.41
CA PHE A 89 -21.91 -14.44 5.87
C PHE A 89 -21.69 -14.02 4.41
N ALA A 90 -22.72 -14.15 3.57
CA ALA A 90 -22.69 -13.73 2.17
C ALA A 90 -22.38 -12.23 2.06
N GLU A 91 -23.00 -11.38 2.87
CA GLU A 91 -22.72 -9.94 2.92
C GLU A 91 -21.22 -9.64 3.12
N LEU A 92 -20.61 -10.32 4.10
CA LEU A 92 -19.20 -10.16 4.41
C LEU A 92 -18.32 -10.58 3.23
N CYS A 93 -18.60 -11.73 2.62
CA CYS A 93 -17.84 -12.25 1.48
C CYS A 93 -17.96 -11.38 0.23
N ILE A 94 -19.18 -10.94 -0.12
CA ILE A 94 -19.45 -10.05 -1.24
C ILE A 94 -18.64 -8.75 -1.07
N THR A 95 -18.75 -8.13 0.10
CA THR A 95 -18.08 -6.86 0.40
C THR A 95 -16.56 -6.99 0.33
N ARG A 96 -16.00 -8.06 0.92
CA ARG A 96 -14.55 -8.33 0.88
C ARG A 96 -14.05 -8.57 -0.53
N GLN A 97 -14.79 -9.31 -1.36
CA GLN A 97 -14.41 -9.58 -2.74
C GLN A 97 -14.34 -8.28 -3.55
N ILE A 98 -15.36 -7.42 -3.46
CA ILE A 98 -15.39 -6.11 -4.12
C ILE A 98 -14.21 -5.24 -3.68
N ILE A 99 -13.97 -5.11 -2.36
CA ILE A 99 -12.85 -4.31 -1.84
C ILE A 99 -11.50 -4.85 -2.32
N THR A 100 -11.34 -6.17 -2.35
CA THR A 100 -10.10 -6.81 -2.79
C THR A 100 -9.84 -6.55 -4.27
N ALA A 101 -10.87 -6.64 -5.11
CA ALA A 101 -10.77 -6.32 -6.53
C ALA A 101 -10.35 -4.87 -6.76
N ILE A 102 -11.01 -3.91 -6.08
CA ILE A 102 -10.66 -2.48 -6.16
C ILE A 102 -9.22 -2.25 -5.71
N LYS A 103 -8.82 -2.80 -4.56
CA LYS A 103 -7.45 -2.66 -4.05
C LYS A 103 -6.41 -3.26 -4.98
N THR A 104 -6.74 -4.34 -5.67
CA THR A 104 -5.85 -5.00 -6.62
C THR A 104 -5.71 -4.19 -7.91
N ALA A 105 -6.81 -3.68 -8.45
CA ALA A 105 -6.82 -2.85 -9.66
C ALA A 105 -6.14 -1.48 -9.44
N THR A 106 -6.32 -0.89 -8.25
CA THR A 106 -5.67 0.38 -7.86
C THR A 106 -4.27 0.19 -7.27
N ARG A 107 -3.77 -1.06 -7.22
CA ARG A 107 -2.46 -1.36 -6.64
C ARG A 107 -1.37 -0.79 -7.53
N GLN A 108 -0.77 0.29 -7.07
CA GLN A 108 0.27 1.03 -7.78
C GLN A 108 1.64 0.31 -7.90
N LYS A 109 1.72 -1.02 -7.74
CA LYS A 109 3.00 -1.76 -7.72
C LYS A 109 3.75 -1.67 -9.06
N HIS A 110 3.06 -1.34 -10.15
CA HIS A 110 3.66 -1.15 -11.48
C HIS A 110 3.55 0.28 -12.02
N ILE A 111 3.05 1.26 -11.24
CA ILE A 111 2.97 2.65 -11.72
C ILE A 111 4.35 3.22 -12.06
N PRO A 112 5.40 3.06 -11.24
CA PRO A 112 6.74 3.53 -11.61
C PRO A 112 7.29 2.88 -12.89
N LEU A 113 6.86 1.66 -13.22
CA LEU A 113 7.34 0.92 -14.40
C LEU A 113 6.60 1.31 -15.69
N ASN A 114 5.33 1.72 -15.58
CA ASN A 114 4.48 2.01 -16.74
C ASN A 114 4.34 3.52 -17.03
N SER A 115 4.79 4.38 -16.13
CA SER A 115 4.85 5.83 -16.31
C SER A 115 6.29 6.34 -16.47
N TYR A 116 7.19 5.51 -17.00
CA TYR A 116 8.56 5.95 -17.24
C TYR A 116 8.55 7.05 -18.31
N VAL A 117 9.21 8.15 -18.00
CA VAL A 117 9.48 9.21 -18.97
C VAL A 117 10.96 9.07 -19.30
N SER A 118 11.29 8.85 -20.57
CA SER A 118 12.69 8.77 -21.00
C SER A 118 13.39 10.09 -20.70
N LEU A 119 14.50 10.03 -19.96
CA LEU A 119 15.31 11.21 -19.66
C LEU A 119 15.98 11.76 -20.92
N ASP A 120 16.20 10.92 -21.94
CA ASP A 120 16.73 11.29 -23.26
C ASP A 120 15.67 11.89 -24.20
N LYS A 121 14.41 12.01 -23.75
CA LYS A 121 13.36 12.60 -24.58
C LYS A 121 13.58 14.12 -24.70
N PRO A 122 13.58 14.70 -25.91
CA PRO A 122 13.67 16.14 -26.08
C PRO A 122 12.42 16.85 -25.52
N ILE A 123 12.62 18.01 -24.88
CA ILE A 123 11.58 18.67 -24.08
C ILE A 123 10.59 19.47 -24.93
N PHE A 124 11.06 20.05 -26.03
CA PHE A 124 10.29 21.01 -26.83
C PHE A 124 9.89 20.47 -28.21
N ASP A 125 10.84 19.93 -28.98
CA ASP A 125 10.61 19.38 -30.33
C ASP A 125 11.62 18.24 -30.63
N GLU A 126 11.35 17.38 -31.61
CA GLU A 126 12.21 16.22 -31.96
C GLU A 126 13.62 16.63 -32.45
N GLU A 127 13.80 17.88 -32.87
CA GLU A 127 15.10 18.48 -33.24
C GLU A 127 15.82 19.21 -32.09
N SER A 128 15.27 19.24 -30.88
CA SER A 128 15.90 19.89 -29.73
C SER A 128 17.01 19.02 -29.12
N ASP A 129 18.23 19.54 -29.08
CA ASP A 129 19.37 18.90 -28.40
C ASP A 129 19.21 18.81 -26.87
N ARG A 130 18.24 19.54 -26.29
CA ARG A 130 17.97 19.52 -24.84
C ARG A 130 16.96 18.44 -24.47
N THR A 131 17.40 17.54 -23.60
CA THR A 131 16.65 16.41 -23.06
C THR A 131 16.14 16.69 -21.64
N LEU A 132 15.18 15.90 -21.16
CA LEU A 132 14.71 15.99 -19.77
C LEU A 132 15.85 15.80 -18.74
N LEU A 133 16.87 15.00 -19.08
CA LEU A 133 18.06 14.83 -18.27
C LEU A 133 18.78 16.16 -18.03
N ASP A 134 18.92 17.00 -19.05
CA ASP A 134 19.66 18.27 -18.97
C ASP A 134 18.98 19.27 -18.02
N VAL A 135 17.65 19.28 -17.99
CA VAL A 135 16.87 20.18 -17.13
C VAL A 135 16.81 19.67 -15.69
N ILE A 136 16.66 18.36 -15.49
CA ILE A 136 16.60 17.76 -14.14
C ILE A 136 17.99 17.79 -13.49
N SER A 137 19.06 17.54 -14.25
CA SER A 137 20.43 17.61 -13.77
C SER A 137 20.90 19.06 -13.52
N GLY A 138 20.25 20.04 -14.17
CA GLY A 138 20.51 21.47 -13.99
C GLY A 138 20.16 22.03 -12.60
N ALA A 139 19.47 21.28 -11.74
CA ALA A 139 19.10 21.73 -10.40
C ALA A 139 20.28 21.75 -9.39
N LYS A 140 21.48 21.30 -9.78
CA LYS A 140 22.70 21.35 -8.96
C LYS A 140 23.95 21.72 -9.75
N THR A 141 23.87 22.69 -10.67
CA THR A 141 25.07 23.50 -10.89
C THR A 141 25.25 24.35 -9.63
N LEU A 142 25.88 23.78 -8.61
CA LEU A 142 26.35 24.51 -7.44
C LEU A 142 27.23 25.64 -8.00
N ASN A 143 26.77 26.88 -7.85
CA ASN A 143 27.57 28.03 -8.22
C ASN A 143 28.89 27.94 -7.41
N PRO A 144 30.08 28.17 -8.00
CA PRO A 144 31.33 28.18 -7.23
C PRO A 144 31.28 29.04 -5.96
N GLU A 145 30.52 30.14 -5.97
CA GLU A 145 30.25 30.94 -4.77
C GLU A 145 29.50 30.15 -3.68
N GLU A 146 28.45 29.44 -4.06
CA GLU A 146 27.64 28.61 -3.16
C GLU A 146 28.46 27.40 -2.65
N MET A 147 29.37 26.87 -3.46
CA MET A 147 30.30 25.81 -3.02
C MET A 147 31.25 26.32 -1.94
N ILE A 148 31.82 27.52 -2.13
CA ILE A 148 32.73 28.15 -1.15
C ILE A 148 31.98 28.43 0.15
N ILE A 149 30.77 29.02 0.08
CA ILE A 149 29.94 29.30 1.26
C ILE A 149 29.62 28.01 2.02
N ASN A 150 29.15 26.96 1.32
CA ASN A 150 28.86 25.67 1.96
C ASN A 150 30.11 25.02 2.57
N GLN A 151 31.28 25.21 1.95
CA GLN A 151 32.54 24.70 2.47
C GLN A 151 32.94 25.43 3.76
N GLU A 152 32.85 26.76 3.79
CA GLU A 152 33.10 27.56 4.99
C GLU A 152 32.12 27.20 6.13
N GLU A 153 30.83 27.04 5.82
CA GLU A 153 29.84 26.60 6.81
C GLU A 153 30.15 25.20 7.35
N PHE A 154 30.61 24.30 6.50
CA PHE A 154 30.98 22.94 6.92
C PHE A 154 32.21 22.95 7.83
N ASP A 155 33.24 23.72 7.49
CA ASP A 155 34.47 23.85 8.28
C ASP A 155 34.18 24.47 9.66
N ASP A 156 33.31 25.48 9.72
CA ASP A 156 32.86 26.11 10.96
C ASP A 156 32.08 25.14 11.85
N ILE A 157 31.19 24.34 11.24
CA ILE A 157 30.44 23.31 11.96
C ILE A 157 31.39 22.23 12.49
N GLU A 158 32.34 21.76 11.69
CA GLU A 158 33.30 20.73 12.11
C GLU A 158 34.18 21.22 13.27
N MET A 159 34.67 22.46 13.18
CA MET A 159 35.44 23.09 14.26
C MET A 159 34.62 23.15 15.55
N LYS A 160 33.36 23.61 15.48
CA LYS A 160 32.48 23.70 16.65
C LYS A 160 32.09 22.34 17.22
N MET A 161 31.90 21.33 16.37
CA MET A 161 31.72 19.96 16.83
C MET A 161 32.94 19.45 17.60
N GLY A 162 34.15 19.80 17.16
CA GLY A 162 35.40 19.48 17.87
C GLY A 162 35.51 20.12 19.25
N GLU A 163 34.95 21.32 19.44
CA GLU A 163 34.93 22.01 20.73
C GLU A 163 33.81 21.52 21.68
N LEU A 164 32.65 21.19 21.12
CA LEU A 164 31.44 20.87 21.90
C LEU A 164 31.35 19.39 22.31
N LEU A 165 31.79 18.49 21.44
CA LEU A 165 31.67 17.05 21.64
C LEU A 165 32.90 16.49 22.36
N SER A 166 32.66 15.54 23.26
CA SER A 166 33.76 14.74 23.82
C SER A 166 34.32 13.77 22.77
N ASP A 167 35.53 13.26 22.99
CA ASP A 167 36.16 12.27 22.09
C ASP A 167 35.27 11.05 21.80
N LEU A 168 34.55 10.57 22.81
CA LEU A 168 33.62 9.45 22.66
C LEU A 168 32.40 9.85 21.81
N GLU A 169 31.82 11.02 22.07
CA GLU A 169 30.67 11.53 21.32
C GLU A 169 31.02 11.77 19.85
N ARG A 170 32.21 12.32 19.57
CA ARG A 170 32.70 12.53 18.21
C ARG A 170 32.88 11.21 17.47
N LYS A 171 33.56 10.23 18.08
CA LYS A 171 33.75 8.89 17.48
C LYS A 171 32.42 8.18 17.23
N VAL A 172 31.49 8.26 18.17
CA VAL A 172 30.15 7.69 18.02
C VAL A 172 29.36 8.38 16.91
N LEU A 173 29.42 9.71 16.81
CA LEU A 173 28.75 10.47 15.76
C LEU A 173 29.28 10.10 14.37
N VAL A 174 30.61 10.05 14.18
CA VAL A 174 31.23 9.68 12.90
C VAL A 174 30.76 8.30 12.44
N LEU A 175 30.87 7.28 13.29
CA LEU A 175 30.46 5.92 12.94
C LEU A 175 28.95 5.80 12.67
N TYR A 176 28.13 6.61 13.34
CA TYR A 176 26.69 6.66 13.09
C TYR A 176 26.37 7.32 11.74
N LEU A 177 27.08 8.39 11.37
CA LEU A 177 26.95 9.05 10.07
C LEU A 177 27.43 8.16 8.91
N ASP A 178 28.41 7.29 9.17
CA ASP A 178 28.84 6.22 8.25
C ASP A 178 27.80 5.08 8.11
N GLY A 179 26.66 5.19 8.80
CA GLY A 179 25.54 4.25 8.71
C GLY A 179 25.67 3.00 9.57
N ARG A 180 26.63 2.94 10.51
CA ARG A 180 26.75 1.80 11.41
C ARG A 180 25.61 1.75 12.43
N SER A 181 25.16 0.55 12.74
CA SER A 181 24.19 0.28 13.79
C SER A 181 24.79 0.44 15.19
N TYR A 182 23.94 0.61 16.21
CA TYR A 182 24.40 0.81 17.59
C TYR A 182 25.20 -0.38 18.12
N GLN A 183 24.93 -1.59 17.63
CA GLN A 183 25.64 -2.82 17.98
C GLN A 183 27.05 -2.81 17.34
N GLU A 184 27.15 -2.49 16.05
CA GLU A 184 28.45 -2.39 15.37
C GLU A 184 29.36 -1.32 16.00
N ILE A 185 28.79 -0.17 16.38
CA ILE A 185 29.54 0.90 17.07
C ILE A 185 29.96 0.45 18.49
N SER A 186 29.08 -0.29 19.17
CA SER A 186 29.34 -0.86 20.50
C SER A 186 30.53 -1.81 20.47
N ASP A 187 30.58 -2.69 19.46
CA ASP A 187 31.65 -3.65 19.25
C ASP A 187 32.96 -2.95 18.84
N GLU A 188 32.90 -1.99 17.92
CA GLU A 188 34.07 -1.25 17.44
C GLU A 188 34.73 -0.40 18.52
N LEU A 189 33.94 0.27 19.37
CA LEU A 189 34.44 1.11 20.45
C LEU A 189 34.66 0.37 21.77
N ASN A 190 34.36 -0.93 21.81
CA ASN A 190 34.39 -1.77 23.02
C ASN A 190 33.64 -1.10 24.20
N ARG A 191 32.43 -0.62 23.93
CA ARG A 191 31.54 0.03 24.90
C ARG A 191 30.18 -0.62 24.85
N HIS A 192 29.46 -0.65 25.96
CA HIS A 192 28.09 -1.16 25.99
C HIS A 192 27.15 -0.34 25.09
N VAL A 193 26.21 -0.99 24.40
CA VAL A 193 25.22 -0.37 23.47
C VAL A 193 24.52 0.84 24.10
N LYS A 194 24.10 0.73 25.37
CA LYS A 194 23.48 1.86 26.12
C LYS A 194 24.39 3.09 26.23
N SER A 195 25.72 2.90 26.24
CA SER A 195 26.67 4.02 26.24
C SER A 195 26.73 4.73 24.89
N ILE A 196 26.51 4.00 23.80
CA ILE A 196 26.45 4.56 22.43
C ILE A 196 25.18 5.40 22.29
N ASP A 197 24.03 4.84 22.68
CA ASP A 197 22.74 5.57 22.69
C ASP A 197 22.82 6.85 23.54
N ASN A 198 23.34 6.75 24.76
CA ASN A 198 23.55 7.92 25.63
C ASN A 198 24.48 8.97 25.00
N ALA A 199 25.50 8.55 24.25
CA ALA A 199 26.41 9.46 23.56
C ALA A 199 25.68 10.18 22.41
N LEU A 200 24.93 9.47 21.56
CA LEU A 200 24.11 10.08 20.50
C LEU A 200 23.06 11.05 21.04
N GLN A 201 22.40 10.71 22.15
CA GLN A 201 21.45 11.61 22.82
C GLN A 201 22.11 12.87 23.37
N ARG A 202 23.38 12.80 23.82
CA ARG A 202 24.13 13.98 24.24
C ARG A 202 24.61 14.81 23.06
N VAL A 203 25.07 14.17 21.98
CA VAL A 203 25.42 14.82 20.71
C VAL A 203 24.22 15.63 20.22
N LYS A 204 23.04 15.00 20.07
CA LYS A 204 21.82 15.65 19.62
C LYS A 204 21.50 16.91 20.44
N ARG A 205 21.46 16.79 21.78
CA ARG A 205 21.18 17.93 22.67
C ARG A 205 22.21 19.06 22.56
N LYS A 206 23.50 18.73 22.42
CA LYS A 206 24.57 19.73 22.27
C LYS A 206 24.46 20.47 20.93
N LEU A 207 24.15 19.76 19.86
CA LEU A 207 23.98 20.34 18.53
C LEU A 207 22.71 21.18 18.44
N GLU A 208 21.58 20.70 18.99
CA GLU A 208 20.33 21.48 19.08
C GLU A 208 20.56 22.83 19.79
N LYS A 209 21.23 22.79 20.95
CA LYS A 209 21.56 24.02 21.69
C LYS A 209 22.49 24.95 20.91
N TYR A 210 23.46 24.40 20.16
CA TYR A 210 24.35 25.20 19.34
C TYR A 210 23.61 25.87 18.18
N LEU A 211 22.70 25.16 17.52
CA LEU A 211 21.85 25.70 16.45
C LEU A 211 20.94 26.81 16.98
N GLU A 212 20.30 26.63 18.15
CA GLU A 212 19.49 27.67 18.79
C GLU A 212 20.31 28.95 19.06
N ILE A 213 21.55 28.82 19.54
CA ILE A 213 22.43 29.98 19.79
C ILE A 213 22.87 30.65 18.48
N ARG A 214 23.13 29.85 17.43
CA ARG A 214 23.50 30.35 16.11
C ARG A 214 22.35 31.11 15.45
N GLU A 215 21.11 30.61 15.55
CA GLU A 215 19.90 31.28 15.04
C GLU A 215 19.59 32.59 15.76
N ILE A 216 19.90 32.72 17.06
CA ILE A 216 19.73 33.96 17.83
C ILE A 216 20.82 35.00 17.50
N SER A 217 21.96 34.56 16.96
CA SER A 217 23.12 35.41 16.64
C SER A 217 23.15 35.90 15.19
N LEU A 218 22.15 35.51 14.39
CA LEU A 218 21.89 35.95 13.01
C LEU A 218 20.73 36.96 12.99
#